data_AF-A0A0D6L4D5-F1
#
_entry.id   AF-A0A0D6L4D5-F1
#
_cell.length_a   1.000
_cell.length_b   1.000
_cell.length_c   1.000
_cell.angle_alpha   90.00
_cell.angle_beta   90.00
_cell.angle_gamma   90.00
#
_symmetry.space_group_name_H-M   'P 1'
#
loop_
_entity.id
_entity.type
_entity.pdbx_description
1 polymer ?
#
loop_
_entity_poly.entity_id
_entity_poly.type
_entity_poly.pdbx_seq_one_letter_code
_entity_poly.pdbx_strand_id
1 'polypeptide(L)'
;MWSSEPVPFDPMEKTLHRVYEQTQQSDKRREYLMFHEYPLEGKPPMMTHLFENKQKERIIAAKGAPEAILNVCTLPEQEKERIRVLIREFGLQGYRVLGVAGTDFKGEDFPKRQQEFEFGFIGLVVFYDPPKKGIDEVFRQVYDAGIKVKVITGDNADTTKSIAQQAGIVNTAEIADGKELIKYTEEQLMRAAEKKGLVYPDVPRSEISRCECTEKTR
;
A
#
# COMPACT_ATOMS: atom_id res chain seq x y z
N MET A 1 14.18 -0.74 6.99
CA MET A 1 14.43 -2.13 7.45
C MET A 1 13.85 -2.46 8.79
N TRP A 2 14.00 -1.62 9.82
CA TRP A 2 13.43 -1.93 11.14
C TRP A 2 11.90 -2.02 11.18
N SER A 3 11.21 -1.39 10.25
CA SER A 3 9.76 -1.52 10.07
C SER A 3 9.36 -2.63 9.09
N SER A 4 10.27 -3.53 8.74
CA SER A 4 10.09 -4.54 7.67
C SER A 4 10.11 -5.94 8.26
N GLU A 5 9.24 -6.80 7.74
CA GLU A 5 9.17 -8.19 8.19
C GLU A 5 10.54 -8.87 8.14
N PRO A 6 10.97 -9.56 9.23
CA PRO A 6 12.26 -10.25 9.24
C PRO A 6 12.40 -11.28 8.12
N VAL A 7 11.29 -11.92 7.74
CA VAL A 7 11.21 -12.87 6.64
C VAL A 7 10.33 -12.27 5.52
N PRO A 8 10.93 -11.72 4.46
CA PRO A 8 10.18 -11.04 3.40
C PRO A 8 9.44 -12.04 2.51
N PHE A 9 8.12 -11.90 2.39
CA PHE A 9 7.30 -12.78 1.55
C PHE A 9 6.93 -12.13 0.20
N ASP A 10 6.57 -10.83 0.19
CA ASP A 10 6.17 -10.12 -1.02
C ASP A 10 7.33 -9.43 -1.77
N PRO A 11 7.14 -9.05 -3.04
CA PRO A 11 8.20 -8.44 -3.86
C PRO A 11 8.75 -7.10 -3.32
N MET A 12 7.95 -6.28 -2.65
CA MET A 12 8.42 -5.00 -2.12
C MET A 12 9.32 -5.23 -0.92
N GLU A 13 8.92 -6.11 0.01
CA GLU A 13 9.75 -6.49 1.15
C GLU A 13 11.08 -7.10 0.68
N LYS A 14 11.03 -8.03 -0.28
CA LYS A 14 12.26 -8.62 -0.86
C LYS A 14 13.16 -7.56 -1.47
N THR A 15 12.57 -6.53 -2.09
CA THR A 15 13.33 -5.39 -2.64
C THR A 15 13.99 -4.57 -1.54
N LEU A 16 13.29 -4.27 -0.45
CA LEU A 16 13.84 -3.56 0.70
C LEU A 16 15.03 -4.30 1.30
N HIS A 17 14.89 -5.61 1.56
CA HIS A 17 15.97 -6.44 2.08
C HIS A 17 17.18 -6.47 1.14
N ARG A 18 16.96 -6.71 -0.16
CA ARG A 18 18.02 -6.70 -1.18
C ARG A 18 18.77 -5.37 -1.23
N VAL A 19 18.06 -4.24 -1.24
CA VAL A 19 18.69 -2.91 -1.29
C VAL A 19 19.45 -2.63 0.00
N TYR A 20 18.93 -3.03 1.15
CA TYR A 20 19.64 -2.90 2.42
C TYR A 20 20.95 -3.69 2.43
N GLU A 21 20.93 -4.96 2.02
CA GLU A 21 22.13 -5.80 1.93
C GLU A 21 23.19 -5.23 0.99
N GLN A 22 22.77 -4.55 -0.08
CA GLN A 22 23.67 -3.91 -1.04
C GLN A 22 24.24 -2.57 -0.55
N THR A 23 23.56 -1.89 0.37
CA THR A 23 23.93 -0.51 0.77
C THR A 23 24.55 -0.43 2.16
N GLN A 24 24.31 -1.42 3.03
CA GLN A 24 24.86 -1.43 4.38
C GLN A 24 26.05 -2.38 4.49
N GLN A 25 27.11 -1.89 5.14
CA GLN A 25 28.32 -2.70 5.36
C GLN A 25 28.13 -3.78 6.44
N SER A 26 27.28 -3.50 7.44
CA SER A 26 26.99 -4.42 8.54
C SER A 26 25.51 -4.38 8.92
N ASP A 27 24.94 -5.57 9.16
CA ASP A 27 23.54 -5.73 9.57
C ASP A 27 23.43 -5.75 11.10
N LYS A 28 23.24 -4.57 11.69
CA LYS A 28 23.03 -4.40 13.14
C LYS A 28 21.77 -5.09 13.65
N ARG A 29 20.82 -5.46 12.78
CA ARG A 29 19.56 -6.10 13.20
C ARG A 29 19.77 -7.45 13.86
N ARG A 30 20.90 -8.11 13.58
CA ARG A 30 21.28 -9.38 14.21
C ARG A 30 21.53 -9.26 15.72
N GLU A 31 21.73 -8.04 16.22
CA GLU A 31 21.95 -7.76 17.64
C GLU A 31 20.64 -7.51 18.41
N TYR A 32 19.52 -7.39 17.70
CA TYR A 32 18.21 -7.05 18.25
C TYR A 32 17.23 -8.21 18.05
N LEU A 33 16.31 -8.37 18.99
CA LEU A 33 15.18 -9.31 18.90
C LEU A 33 13.88 -8.52 18.73
N MET A 34 13.06 -8.91 17.76
CA MET A 34 11.68 -8.44 17.68
C MET A 34 10.89 -9.08 18.81
N PHE A 35 10.44 -8.28 19.77
CA PHE A 35 9.73 -8.79 20.95
C PHE A 35 8.24 -8.44 20.94
N HIS A 36 7.84 -7.50 20.09
CA HIS A 36 6.45 -7.14 19.89
C HIS A 36 6.22 -6.65 18.46
N GLU A 37 5.03 -6.92 17.93
CA GLU A 37 4.61 -6.48 16.61
C GLU A 37 3.15 -6.03 16.63
N TYR A 38 2.86 -4.99 15.87
CA TYR A 38 1.53 -4.65 15.44
C TYR A 38 1.44 -5.01 13.95
N PRO A 39 0.63 -6.02 13.59
CA PRO A 39 0.55 -6.50 12.22
C PRO A 39 -0.01 -5.42 11.29
N LEU A 40 0.06 -5.69 9.98
CA LEU A 40 -0.50 -4.82 8.96
C LEU A 40 -2.02 -4.69 9.11
N GLU A 41 -2.46 -3.58 9.69
CA GLU A 41 -3.85 -3.33 10.02
C GLU A 41 -4.21 -1.84 9.87
N GLY A 42 -5.50 -1.54 9.97
CA GLY A 42 -6.02 -0.19 9.87
C GLY A 42 -6.41 0.22 8.44
N LYS A 43 -7.07 1.38 8.36
CA LYS A 43 -7.51 1.97 7.09
C LYS A 43 -7.21 3.47 7.11
N PRO A 44 -6.17 3.95 6.39
CA PRO A 44 -5.23 3.18 5.55
C PRO A 44 -4.30 2.27 6.38
N PRO A 45 -3.74 1.18 5.79
CA PRO A 45 -3.01 0.18 6.54
C PRO A 45 -1.59 0.62 6.92
N MET A 46 -1.15 0.21 8.11
CA MET A 46 0.22 0.34 8.60
C MET A 46 0.59 -0.84 9.50
N MET A 47 1.90 -1.07 9.68
CA MET A 47 2.47 -2.04 10.60
C MET A 47 3.56 -1.36 11.44
N THR A 48 3.79 -1.89 12.64
CA THR A 48 4.82 -1.37 13.56
C THR A 48 5.57 -2.54 14.19
N HIS A 49 6.90 -2.50 14.16
CA HIS A 49 7.75 -3.51 14.77
C HIS A 49 8.59 -2.91 15.90
N LEU A 50 8.71 -3.66 16.99
CA LEU A 50 9.45 -3.27 18.19
C LEU A 50 10.60 -4.24 18.42
N PHE A 51 11.81 -3.70 18.38
CA PHE A 51 13.06 -4.43 18.54
C PHE A 51 13.79 -3.97 19.80
N GLU A 52 14.43 -4.90 20.51
CA GLU A 52 15.25 -4.63 21.68
C GLU A 52 16.55 -5.44 21.63
N ASN A 53 17.67 -4.84 22.01
CA ASN A 53 18.95 -5.56 22.16
C ASN A 53 19.24 -5.94 23.63
N LYS A 54 20.36 -6.61 23.87
CA LYS A 54 20.77 -7.05 25.22
C LYS A 54 21.02 -5.89 26.18
N GLN A 55 21.32 -4.70 25.66
CA GLN A 55 21.56 -3.47 26.40
C GLN A 55 20.27 -2.69 26.71
N LYS A 56 19.09 -3.24 26.37
CA LYS A 56 17.78 -2.59 26.52
C LYS A 56 17.62 -1.35 25.65
N GLU A 57 18.42 -1.21 24.60
CA GLU A 57 18.20 -0.19 23.57
C GLU A 57 17.08 -0.65 22.65
N ARG A 58 16.15 0.26 22.36
CA ARG A 58 14.93 -0.03 21.61
C ARG A 58 14.92 0.66 20.27
N ILE A 59 14.34 -0.05 19.30
CA ILE A 59 14.03 0.50 17.99
C ILE A 59 12.57 0.17 17.70
N ILE A 60 11.76 1.22 17.58
CA ILE A 60 10.35 1.11 17.24
C ILE A 60 10.14 1.83 15.92
N ALA A 61 9.74 1.08 14.90
CA ALA A 61 9.64 1.59 13.55
C ALA A 61 8.33 1.15 12.91
N ALA A 62 7.67 2.09 12.24
CA ALA A 62 6.44 1.87 11.52
C ALA A 62 6.63 2.10 10.02
N LYS A 63 5.84 1.39 9.22
CA LYS A 63 5.65 1.70 7.81
C LYS A 63 4.24 1.37 7.35
N GLY A 64 3.81 2.00 6.28
CA GLY A 64 2.48 1.75 5.72
C GLY A 64 2.13 2.72 4.62
N ALA A 65 0.83 2.80 4.35
CA ALA A 65 0.27 3.84 3.51
C ALA A 65 0.75 5.22 3.99
N PRO A 66 1.26 6.09 3.11
CA PRO A 66 1.80 7.38 3.52
C PRO A 66 0.83 8.21 4.35
N GLU A 67 -0.47 8.16 4.04
CA GLU A 67 -1.53 8.84 4.78
C GLU A 67 -1.70 8.30 6.19
N ALA A 68 -1.60 6.97 6.39
CA ALA A 68 -1.65 6.37 7.73
C ALA A 68 -0.47 6.86 8.58
N ILE A 69 0.73 6.88 7.99
CA ILE A 69 1.95 7.33 8.67
C ILE A 69 1.87 8.83 9.01
N LEU A 70 1.43 9.68 8.08
CA LEU A 70 1.26 11.11 8.34
C LEU A 70 0.23 11.41 9.43
N ASN A 71 -0.79 10.55 9.60
CA ASN A 71 -1.81 10.72 10.63
C ASN A 71 -1.27 10.46 12.04
N VAL A 72 -0.34 9.52 12.19
CA VAL A 72 0.27 9.16 13.49
C VAL A 72 1.56 9.92 13.78
N CYS A 73 2.06 10.70 12.82
CA CYS A 73 3.26 11.50 12.98
C CYS A 73 2.98 12.90 13.54
N THR A 74 3.81 13.30 14.50
CA THR A 74 3.87 14.67 15.03
C THR A 74 4.66 15.55 14.06
N LEU A 75 3.96 16.18 13.12
CA LEU A 75 4.52 17.10 12.12
C LEU A 75 3.65 18.36 12.01
N PRO A 76 4.25 19.53 11.75
CA PRO A 76 3.49 20.73 11.37
C PRO A 76 2.65 20.46 10.11
N GLU A 77 1.43 21.00 10.06
CA GLU A 77 0.51 20.75 8.94
C GLU A 77 1.07 21.20 7.59
N GLN A 78 1.86 22.28 7.57
CA GLN A 78 2.55 22.74 6.37
C GLN A 78 3.52 21.69 5.81
N GLU A 79 4.21 20.95 6.67
CA GLU A 79 5.12 19.88 6.25
C GLU A 79 4.35 18.65 5.79
N LYS A 80 3.25 18.30 6.48
CA LYS A 80 2.34 17.24 6.03
C LYS A 80 1.82 17.53 4.62
N GLU A 81 1.45 18.78 4.33
CA GLU A 81 0.95 19.17 3.01
C GLU A 81 2.03 19.06 1.93
N ARG A 82 3.27 19.47 2.21
CA ARG A 82 4.40 19.28 1.28
C ARG A 82 4.63 17.80 0.97
N ILE A 83 4.55 16.94 1.97
CA ILE A 83 4.70 15.49 1.78
C ILE A 83 3.52 14.92 0.98
N ARG A 84 2.28 15.37 1.22
CA ARG A 84 1.09 14.97 0.42
C ARG A 84 1.25 15.32 -1.06
N VAL A 85 1.79 16.51 -1.37
CA VAL A 85 2.08 16.91 -2.75
C VAL A 85 3.08 15.95 -3.40
N LEU A 86 4.18 15.61 -2.72
CA LEU A 86 5.17 14.64 -3.24
C LEU A 86 4.57 13.24 -3.45
N ILE A 87 3.77 12.75 -2.50
CA ILE A 87 3.07 11.46 -2.63
C ILE A 87 2.21 11.45 -3.89
N ARG A 88 1.47 12.54 -4.13
CA ARG A 88 0.63 12.69 -5.32
C ARG A 88 1.44 12.72 -6.61
N GLU A 89 2.54 13.46 -6.64
CA GLU A 89 3.43 13.52 -7.81
C GLU A 89 4.00 12.14 -8.17
N PHE A 90 4.47 11.38 -7.16
CA PHE A 90 4.92 10.01 -7.37
C PHE A 90 3.79 9.09 -7.83
N GLY A 91 2.60 9.20 -7.23
CA GLY A 91 1.43 8.42 -7.64
C GLY A 91 1.04 8.67 -9.09
N LEU A 92 1.02 9.94 -9.53
CA LEU A 92 0.71 10.30 -10.92
C LEU A 92 1.71 9.73 -11.93
N GLN A 93 2.95 9.49 -11.50
CA GLN A 93 3.99 8.85 -12.31
C GLN A 93 3.93 7.30 -12.24
N GLY A 94 3.01 6.74 -11.45
CA GLY A 94 2.83 5.29 -11.30
C GLY A 94 3.75 4.65 -10.27
N TYR A 95 4.38 5.44 -9.40
CA TYR A 95 5.17 4.90 -8.31
C TYR A 95 4.28 4.56 -7.10
N ARG A 96 4.59 3.41 -6.47
CA ARG A 96 4.00 3.05 -5.19
C ARG A 96 4.83 3.66 -4.06
N VAL A 97 4.18 4.33 -3.11
CA VAL A 97 4.85 5.06 -2.03
C VAL A 97 4.47 4.46 -0.68
N LEU A 98 5.47 4.28 0.20
CA LEU A 98 5.28 3.94 1.61
C LEU A 98 5.82 5.07 2.49
N GLY A 99 5.11 5.40 3.56
CA GLY A 99 5.64 6.22 4.64
C GLY A 99 6.45 5.37 5.62
N VAL A 100 7.49 5.96 6.22
CA VAL A 100 8.29 5.35 7.28
C VAL A 100 8.40 6.33 8.44
N ALA A 101 8.23 5.81 9.65
CA ALA A 101 8.31 6.59 10.88
C ALA A 101 8.94 5.77 12.01
N GLY A 102 9.38 6.46 13.06
CA GLY A 102 9.93 5.83 14.26
C GLY A 102 9.49 6.56 15.52
N THR A 103 9.56 5.91 16.66
CA THR A 103 9.20 6.50 17.96
C THR A 103 10.19 6.08 19.03
N ASP A 104 10.38 6.95 20.03
CA ASP A 104 11.23 6.71 21.21
C ASP A 104 10.36 6.43 22.45
N PHE A 105 9.40 5.51 22.31
CA PHE A 105 8.48 5.15 23.38
C PHE A 105 9.22 4.48 24.55
N LYS A 106 8.96 4.97 25.76
CA LYS A 106 9.56 4.48 27.02
C LYS A 106 8.50 3.78 27.86
N GLY A 107 8.82 2.60 28.38
CA GLY A 107 7.94 1.81 29.24
C GLY A 107 7.56 0.45 28.65
N GLU A 108 6.85 -0.37 29.43
CA GLU A 108 6.43 -1.74 29.03
C GLU A 108 4.93 -1.83 28.70
N ASP A 109 4.17 -0.78 28.99
CA ASP A 109 2.71 -0.74 28.75
C ASP A 109 2.43 -0.21 27.35
N PHE A 110 2.62 -1.07 26.35
CA PHE A 110 2.44 -0.68 24.96
C PHE A 110 0.96 -0.42 24.64
N PRO A 111 0.65 0.61 23.82
CA PRO A 111 -0.73 0.94 23.46
C PRO A 111 -1.46 -0.24 22.82
N LYS A 112 -2.78 -0.32 23.00
CA LYS A 112 -3.56 -1.41 22.39
C LYS A 112 -3.62 -1.30 20.87
N ARG A 113 -3.54 -0.07 20.35
CA ARG A 113 -3.57 0.22 18.91
C ARG A 113 -2.29 0.95 18.53
N GLN A 114 -1.65 0.52 17.44
CA GLN A 114 -0.43 1.16 16.94
C GLN A 114 -0.61 2.66 16.61
N GLN A 115 -1.83 3.12 16.32
CA GLN A 115 -2.13 4.53 16.04
C GLN A 115 -2.06 5.43 17.29
N GLU A 116 -1.95 4.85 18.48
CA GLU A 116 -1.84 5.59 19.73
C GLU A 116 -0.39 5.96 20.08
N PHE A 117 0.60 5.46 19.32
CA PHE A 117 1.96 5.97 19.41
C PHE A 117 2.08 7.35 18.75
N GLU A 118 2.90 8.21 19.36
CA GLU A 118 3.38 9.42 18.70
C GLU A 118 4.65 9.10 17.92
N PHE A 119 4.56 9.16 16.59
CA PHE A 119 5.70 8.89 15.72
C PHE A 119 6.39 10.18 15.23
N GLY A 120 7.69 10.10 15.03
CA GLY A 120 8.46 11.02 14.20
C GLY A 120 8.53 10.49 12.77
N PHE A 121 8.18 11.32 11.79
CA PHE A 121 8.30 10.97 10.38
C PHE A 121 9.78 10.87 9.99
N ILE A 122 10.17 9.78 9.33
CA ILE A 122 11.54 9.55 8.88
C ILE A 122 11.67 9.84 7.38
N GLY A 123 10.70 9.41 6.57
CA GLY A 123 10.75 9.62 5.13
C GLY A 123 9.78 8.75 4.34
N LEU A 124 9.92 8.83 3.02
CA LEU A 124 9.19 8.02 2.05
C LEU A 124 10.11 6.96 1.44
N VAL A 125 9.54 5.80 1.13
CA VAL A 125 10.14 4.82 0.22
C VAL A 125 9.28 4.74 -1.02
N VAL A 126 9.90 4.88 -2.18
CA VAL A 126 9.23 4.94 -3.48
C VAL A 126 9.64 3.72 -4.30
N PHE A 127 8.65 2.95 -4.76
CA PHE A 127 8.82 1.75 -5.55
C PHE A 127 8.33 2.00 -6.96
N TYR A 128 9.09 1.51 -7.95
CA TYR A 128 8.70 1.51 -9.34
C TYR A 128 8.38 0.10 -9.79
N ASP A 129 7.14 -0.14 -10.18
CA ASP A 129 6.70 -1.42 -10.75
C ASP A 129 5.99 -1.15 -12.09
N PRO A 130 6.76 -0.96 -13.18
CA PRO A 130 6.18 -0.63 -14.47
C PRO A 130 5.39 -1.80 -15.04
N PRO A 131 4.38 -1.53 -15.88
CA PRO A 131 3.74 -2.58 -16.67
C PRO A 131 4.77 -3.37 -17.49
N LYS A 132 4.54 -4.68 -17.65
CA LYS A 132 5.42 -5.54 -18.45
C LYS A 132 5.49 -5.03 -19.89
N LYS A 133 6.68 -5.11 -20.50
CA LYS A 133 6.84 -4.80 -21.92
C LYS A 133 5.88 -5.64 -22.78
N GLY A 134 5.16 -4.98 -23.69
CA GLY A 134 4.19 -5.61 -24.60
C GLY A 134 2.82 -5.92 -23.98
N ILE A 135 2.55 -5.48 -22.75
CA ILE A 135 1.24 -5.70 -22.12
C ILE A 135 0.10 -4.96 -22.83
N ASP A 136 0.43 -3.85 -23.48
CA ASP A 136 -0.48 -3.05 -24.31
C ASP A 136 -1.03 -3.86 -25.49
N GLU A 137 -0.19 -4.67 -26.14
CA GLU A 137 -0.63 -5.57 -27.21
C GLU A 137 -1.56 -6.67 -26.70
N VAL A 138 -1.30 -7.18 -25.49
CA VAL A 138 -2.17 -8.17 -24.84
C VAL A 138 -3.54 -7.57 -24.57
N PHE A 139 -3.61 -6.37 -23.99
CA PHE A 139 -4.87 -5.71 -23.75
C PHE A 139 -5.61 -5.37 -25.04
N ARG A 140 -4.91 -4.96 -26.11
CA ARG A 140 -5.52 -4.78 -27.42
C ARG A 140 -6.23 -6.05 -27.92
N GLN A 141 -5.56 -7.21 -27.85
CA GLN A 141 -6.17 -8.49 -28.27
C GLN A 141 -7.40 -8.85 -27.42
N VAL A 142 -7.35 -8.58 -26.11
CA VAL A 142 -8.49 -8.79 -25.19
C VAL A 142 -9.67 -7.91 -25.59
N TYR A 143 -9.44 -6.64 -25.93
CA TYR A 143 -10.48 -5.73 -26.40
C TYR A 143 -11.01 -6.08 -27.80
N ASP A 144 -10.15 -6.51 -28.72
CA ASP A 144 -10.56 -6.98 -30.06
C ASP A 144 -11.47 -8.22 -29.97
N ALA A 145 -11.31 -9.03 -28.92
CA ALA A 145 -12.18 -10.16 -28.61
C ALA A 145 -13.51 -9.75 -27.92
N GLY A 146 -13.73 -8.46 -27.67
CA GLY A 146 -14.93 -7.94 -27.01
C GLY A 146 -14.95 -8.13 -25.49
N ILE A 147 -13.82 -8.51 -24.87
CA ILE A 147 -13.72 -8.74 -23.43
C ILE A 147 -13.47 -7.41 -22.71
N LYS A 148 -14.24 -7.17 -21.64
CA LYS A 148 -14.07 -5.99 -20.78
C LYS A 148 -13.08 -6.31 -19.66
N VAL A 149 -12.08 -5.45 -19.49
CA VAL A 149 -11.08 -5.56 -18.43
C VAL A 149 -11.46 -4.67 -17.26
N LYS A 150 -11.27 -5.20 -16.04
CA LYS A 150 -11.36 -4.42 -14.80
C LYS A 150 -10.10 -4.62 -13.98
N VAL A 151 -9.60 -3.55 -13.37
CA VAL A 151 -8.44 -3.62 -12.46
C VAL A 151 -8.95 -3.57 -11.03
N ILE A 152 -8.47 -4.51 -10.21
CA ILE A 152 -8.69 -4.51 -8.76
C ILE A 152 -7.30 -4.49 -8.13
N THR A 153 -6.98 -3.46 -7.35
CA THR A 153 -5.66 -3.30 -6.76
C THR A 153 -5.71 -2.80 -5.32
N GLY A 154 -4.58 -2.96 -4.62
CA GLY A 154 -4.23 -2.47 -3.28
C GLY A 154 -3.61 -1.07 -3.24
N ASP A 155 -3.36 -0.46 -4.40
CA ASP A 155 -2.60 0.78 -4.53
C ASP A 155 -3.47 2.03 -4.51
N ASN A 156 -2.85 3.19 -4.32
CA ASN A 156 -3.55 4.48 -4.33
C ASN A 156 -4.12 4.82 -5.73
N ALA A 157 -5.11 5.73 -5.78
CA ALA A 157 -5.92 5.94 -6.98
C ALA A 157 -5.09 6.54 -8.13
N ASP A 158 -4.18 7.46 -7.79
CA ASP A 158 -3.28 8.08 -8.77
C ASP A 158 -2.32 7.05 -9.38
N THR A 159 -1.71 6.19 -8.56
CA THR A 159 -0.84 5.09 -9.00
C THR A 159 -1.60 4.13 -9.90
N THR A 160 -2.78 3.70 -9.46
CA THR A 160 -3.64 2.77 -10.20
C THR A 160 -3.98 3.32 -11.57
N LYS A 161 -4.41 4.58 -11.63
CA LYS A 161 -4.75 5.25 -12.88
C LYS A 161 -3.54 5.36 -13.80
N SER A 162 -2.39 5.77 -13.27
CA SER A 162 -1.16 5.91 -14.06
C SER A 162 -0.70 4.56 -14.63
N ILE A 163 -0.62 3.52 -13.80
CA ILE A 163 -0.22 2.17 -14.23
C ILE A 163 -1.22 1.58 -15.23
N ALA A 164 -2.52 1.75 -15.02
CA ALA A 164 -3.54 1.29 -15.95
C ALA A 164 -3.42 1.98 -17.32
N GLN A 165 -3.19 3.29 -17.34
CA GLN A 165 -2.95 4.05 -18.57
C GLN A 165 -1.67 3.61 -19.27
N GLN A 166 -0.58 3.44 -18.52
CA GLN A 166 0.70 2.96 -19.06
C GLN A 166 0.58 1.53 -19.63
N ALA A 167 -0.29 0.69 -19.05
CA ALA A 167 -0.54 -0.67 -19.52
C ALA A 167 -1.47 -0.73 -20.74
N GLY A 168 -2.10 0.38 -21.16
CA GLY A 168 -3.05 0.38 -22.27
C GLY A 168 -4.47 -0.05 -21.88
N ILE A 169 -4.81 -0.04 -20.60
CA ILE A 169 -6.16 -0.34 -20.12
C ILE A 169 -7.09 0.84 -20.45
N VAL A 170 -8.23 0.55 -21.08
CA VAL A 170 -9.24 1.57 -21.43
C VAL A 170 -10.21 1.81 -20.26
N ASN A 171 -10.98 2.91 -20.31
CA ASN A 171 -11.96 3.29 -19.28
C ASN A 171 -11.40 3.53 -17.87
N THR A 172 -10.19 4.09 -17.77
CA THR A 172 -9.55 4.46 -16.50
C THR A 172 -10.13 5.72 -15.84
N ALA A 173 -11.17 6.31 -16.42
CA ALA A 173 -11.78 7.56 -15.94
C ALA A 173 -12.78 7.34 -14.80
N GLU A 174 -13.44 6.19 -14.76
CA GLU A 174 -14.43 5.86 -13.74
C GLU A 174 -13.84 4.90 -12.71
N ILE A 175 -13.34 5.48 -11.62
CA ILE A 175 -12.76 4.76 -10.48
C ILE A 175 -13.85 4.55 -9.42
N ALA A 176 -13.96 3.33 -8.93
CA ALA A 176 -14.76 3.01 -7.76
C ALA A 176 -13.88 3.03 -6.51
N ASP A 177 -14.18 3.91 -5.55
CA ASP A 177 -13.61 3.78 -4.20
C ASP A 177 -14.22 2.56 -3.51
N GLY A 178 -13.38 1.63 -3.04
CA GLY A 178 -13.82 0.46 -2.31
C GLY A 178 -14.69 0.81 -1.09
N LYS A 179 -14.47 1.97 -0.44
CA LYS A 179 -15.31 2.46 0.67
C LYS A 179 -16.74 2.76 0.26
N GLU A 180 -16.93 3.23 -0.98
CA GLU A 180 -18.27 3.41 -1.54
C GLU A 180 -18.89 2.07 -1.89
N LEU A 181 -18.11 1.17 -2.48
CA LEU A 181 -18.58 -0.15 -2.91
C LEU A 181 -19.07 -1.02 -1.75
N ILE A 182 -18.45 -0.97 -0.57
CA ILE A 182 -18.93 -1.71 0.62
C ILE A 182 -20.37 -1.33 0.98
N LYS A 183 -20.79 -0.09 0.70
CA LYS A 183 -22.14 0.40 1.03
C LYS A 183 -23.17 0.03 -0.04
N TYR A 184 -22.74 -0.53 -1.17
CA TYR A 184 -23.62 -0.80 -2.28
C TYR A 184 -24.41 -2.10 -2.05
N THR A 185 -25.68 -2.07 -2.44
CA THR A 185 -26.46 -3.31 -2.64
C THR A 185 -25.88 -4.10 -3.82
N GLU A 186 -26.28 -5.36 -3.95
CA GLU A 186 -25.86 -6.19 -5.08
C GLU A 186 -26.22 -5.57 -6.43
N GLU A 187 -27.43 -4.99 -6.56
CA GLU A 187 -27.84 -4.27 -7.77
C GLU A 187 -26.98 -3.03 -8.04
N GLN A 188 -26.59 -2.29 -7.00
CA GLN A 188 -25.72 -1.13 -7.13
C GLN A 188 -24.29 -1.53 -7.50
N LEU A 189 -23.78 -2.64 -6.94
CA LEU A 189 -22.50 -3.24 -7.32
C LEU A 189 -22.51 -3.67 -8.79
N MET A 190 -23.56 -4.33 -9.24
CA MET A 190 -23.71 -4.76 -10.64
C MET A 190 -23.67 -3.56 -11.61
N ARG A 191 -24.46 -2.52 -11.33
CA ARG A 191 -24.46 -1.28 -12.14
C ARG A 191 -23.11 -0.56 -12.11
N ALA A 192 -22.45 -0.55 -10.97
CA ALA A 192 -21.12 0.06 -10.83
C ALA A 192 -20.07 -0.76 -11.60
N ALA A 193 -20.14 -2.09 -11.54
CA ALA A 193 -19.29 -2.99 -12.29
C ALA A 193 -19.45 -2.81 -13.82
N GLU A 194 -20.65 -2.49 -14.31
CA GLU A 194 -20.85 -2.25 -15.75
C GLU A 194 -20.18 -0.97 -16.26
N LYS A 195 -20.07 0.05 -15.40
CA LYS A 195 -19.60 1.40 -15.77
C LYS A 195 -18.15 1.69 -15.36
N LYS A 196 -17.73 1.22 -14.18
CA LYS A 196 -16.43 1.52 -13.58
C LYS A 196 -15.38 0.48 -13.98
N GLY A 197 -14.30 0.92 -14.61
CA GLY A 197 -13.21 0.07 -15.11
C GLY A 197 -12.09 -0.18 -14.08
N LEU A 198 -12.01 0.63 -13.03
CA LEU A 198 -10.99 0.53 -11.98
C LEU A 198 -11.68 0.43 -10.61
N VAL A 199 -11.26 -0.55 -9.81
CA VAL A 199 -11.74 -0.79 -8.45
C VAL A 199 -10.56 -0.65 -7.48
N TYR A 200 -10.71 0.33 -6.59
CA TYR A 200 -9.77 0.71 -5.55
C TYR A 200 -9.85 -0.22 -4.34
N PRO A 201 -8.79 -0.40 -3.52
CA PRO A 201 -8.85 -1.31 -2.39
C PRO A 201 -9.75 -0.77 -1.30
N ASP A 202 -10.88 -1.44 -1.17
CA ASP A 202 -11.48 -1.73 0.12
C ASP A 202 -12.53 -2.85 0.00
N VAL A 203 -12.41 -3.71 -1.02
CA VAL A 203 -13.35 -4.83 -1.24
C VAL A 203 -12.67 -6.11 -0.76
N PRO A 204 -13.13 -6.74 0.34
CA PRO A 204 -12.65 -8.05 0.77
C PRO A 204 -12.62 -9.04 -0.39
N ARG A 205 -11.70 -10.00 -0.39
CA ARG A 205 -11.60 -11.01 -1.46
C ARG A 205 -12.92 -11.79 -1.65
N SER A 206 -13.72 -11.94 -0.59
CA SER A 206 -15.07 -12.51 -0.61
C SER A 206 -16.14 -11.63 -1.28
N GLU A 207 -15.92 -10.32 -1.31
CA GLU A 207 -16.79 -9.36 -2.00
C GLU A 207 -16.35 -9.20 -3.48
N ILE A 208 -15.07 -9.43 -3.79
CA ILE A 208 -14.57 -9.51 -5.18
C ILE A 208 -15.26 -10.66 -5.94
N SER A 209 -15.46 -11.82 -5.31
CA SER A 209 -16.20 -12.94 -5.92
C SER A 209 -17.65 -12.59 -6.28
N ARG A 210 -18.27 -11.59 -5.63
CA ARG A 210 -19.61 -11.11 -6.02
C ARG A 210 -19.57 -10.34 -7.35
N CYS A 211 -18.47 -9.65 -7.64
CA CYS A 211 -18.25 -9.00 -8.95
C CYS A 211 -17.88 -10.01 -10.05
N GLU A 212 -17.18 -11.11 -9.71
CA GLU A 212 -16.79 -12.18 -10.66
C GLU A 212 -17.98 -13.03 -11.16
N CYS A 213 -19.13 -13.00 -10.50
CA CYS A 213 -20.30 -13.84 -10.83
C CYS A 213 -21.01 -13.50 -12.17
N THR A 214 -20.43 -12.68 -13.04
CA THR A 214 -21.08 -12.16 -14.26
C THR A 214 -20.65 -12.79 -15.58
N GLU A 215 -19.82 -13.83 -15.58
CA GLU A 215 -19.40 -14.56 -16.80
C GLU A 215 -19.93 -16.00 -16.91
N LYS A 216 -21.14 -16.26 -16.40
CA LYS A 216 -21.91 -17.46 -16.75
C LYS A 216 -23.31 -17.10 -17.28
N THR A 217 -23.32 -16.37 -18.37
CA THR A 217 -24.51 -16.30 -19.23
C THR A 217 -24.09 -16.51 -20.67
N ARG A 218 -24.05 -17.78 -21.06
CA ARG A 218 -24.34 -18.20 -22.43
C ARG A 218 -25.81 -18.57 -22.49
#